data_AF-A0A1A6DSX3-F1
#
_entry.id   AF-A0A1A6DSX3-F1
#
_cell.length_a   1.000
_cell.length_b   1.000
_cell.length_c   1.000
_cell.angle_alpha   90.00
_cell.angle_beta   90.00
_cell.angle_gamma   90.00
#
_symmetry.space_group_name_H-M   'P 1'
#
loop_
_entity.id
_entity.type
_entity.pdbx_description
1 polymer ?
#
loop_
_entity_poly.entity_id
_entity_poly.type
_entity_poly.pdbx_seq_one_letter_code
_entity_poly.pdbx_strand_id
1 'polypeptide(L)'
;MRRPRARRLGLALSLGAALLGGLPLAATAQSAPPTAPYAEAQRLIATGELALARQRLEQWLQERPTDPQARLLLGVVLANQGDADGARQVYESLTQTYPELPEPYNNLAVLHAAQGRLPEARAALESALRFNPDYATAHRNLGDVYARLALGHWQRALALQPDSPGLGERSRALRDLLGADAPR
;
A
#
# COMPACT_ATOMS: atom_id res chain seq x y z
N MET A 1 69.63 -52.09 1.53
CA MET A 1 69.42 -53.54 1.36
C MET A 1 68.64 -53.81 0.08
N ARG A 2 68.79 -55.02 -0.46
CA ARG A 2 68.61 -55.45 -1.86
C ARG A 2 67.20 -55.29 -2.45
N ARG A 3 67.13 -55.01 -3.76
CA ARG A 3 65.95 -55.25 -4.63
C ARG A 3 65.69 -56.76 -4.77
N PRO A 4 64.49 -57.14 -5.25
CA PRO A 4 64.48 -57.75 -6.57
C PRO A 4 63.41 -57.21 -7.53
N ARG A 5 63.77 -57.24 -8.81
CA ARG A 5 62.93 -57.08 -10.00
C ARG A 5 62.42 -58.47 -10.44
N ALA A 6 61.23 -58.51 -11.06
CA ALA A 6 60.72 -59.45 -12.09
C ALA A 6 59.21 -59.68 -11.87
N ARG A 7 58.30 -59.81 -12.85
CA ARG A 7 58.39 -60.08 -14.30
C ARG A 7 57.05 -59.74 -14.98
N ARG A 8 57.18 -59.19 -16.19
CA ARG A 8 56.37 -59.18 -17.42
C ARG A 8 54.92 -59.75 -17.48
N LEU A 9 54.08 -58.94 -18.13
CA LEU A 9 53.10 -59.19 -19.22
C LEU A 9 52.06 -60.31 -19.10
N GLY A 10 50.80 -59.88 -19.10
CA GLY A 10 49.67 -60.61 -19.68
C GLY A 10 48.69 -59.60 -20.29
N LEU A 11 48.68 -59.50 -21.63
CA LEU A 11 47.60 -58.87 -22.39
C LEU A 11 46.39 -59.80 -22.36
N ALA A 12 45.22 -59.29 -21.98
CA ALA A 12 43.93 -59.85 -22.37
C ALA A 12 42.95 -58.70 -22.62
N LEU A 13 42.69 -58.44 -23.91
CA LEU A 13 41.52 -57.70 -24.33
C LEU A 13 40.27 -58.45 -23.86
N SER A 14 39.36 -57.75 -23.20
CA SER A 14 37.95 -58.08 -23.30
C SER A 14 37.16 -56.77 -23.42
N LEU A 15 36.46 -56.64 -24.56
CA LEU A 15 35.46 -55.61 -24.78
C LEU A 15 34.31 -55.86 -23.79
N GLY A 16 34.09 -54.90 -22.89
CA GLY A 16 32.97 -54.85 -21.96
C GLY A 16 32.21 -53.55 -22.16
N ALA A 17 30.93 -53.67 -22.45
CA ALA A 17 30.04 -52.63 -22.95
C ALA A 17 29.87 -51.41 -22.02
N ALA A 18 29.59 -50.30 -22.69
CA ALA A 18 29.13 -49.03 -22.17
C ALA A 18 28.10 -49.13 -21.03
N LEU A 19 28.31 -48.35 -19.97
CA LEU A 19 27.26 -47.67 -19.20
C LEU A 19 27.90 -46.42 -18.57
N LEU A 20 28.03 -45.34 -19.36
CA LEU A 20 28.20 -44.00 -18.82
C LEU A 20 26.89 -43.62 -18.14
N GLY A 21 26.82 -43.86 -16.83
CA GLY A 21 25.75 -43.34 -15.99
C GLY A 21 25.81 -41.82 -15.97
N GLY A 22 25.04 -41.19 -16.87
CA GLY A 22 24.79 -39.76 -16.80
C GLY A 22 24.01 -39.46 -15.53
N LEU A 23 24.67 -38.84 -14.55
CA LEU A 23 23.97 -38.15 -13.48
C LEU A 23 23.11 -37.06 -14.15
N PRO A 24 21.79 -37.01 -13.91
CA PRO A 24 21.03 -35.86 -14.36
C PRO A 24 21.58 -34.66 -13.57
N LEU A 25 22.25 -33.74 -14.26
CA LEU A 25 22.33 -32.36 -13.77
C LEU A 25 20.88 -31.88 -13.71
N ALA A 26 20.24 -32.07 -12.55
CA ALA A 26 19.07 -31.30 -12.19
C ALA A 26 19.55 -29.84 -12.16
N ALA A 27 19.39 -29.16 -13.29
CA ALA A 27 19.51 -27.73 -13.34
C ALA A 27 18.45 -27.21 -12.38
N THR A 28 18.86 -26.85 -11.17
CA THR A 28 18.05 -26.06 -10.27
C THR A 28 17.85 -24.75 -11.01
N ALA A 29 16.76 -24.65 -11.77
CA ALA A 29 16.31 -23.39 -12.32
C ALA A 29 16.06 -22.49 -11.11
N GLN A 30 17.07 -21.69 -10.78
CA GLN A 30 16.95 -20.67 -9.77
C GLN A 30 15.88 -19.73 -10.30
N SER A 31 14.65 -19.84 -9.78
CA SER A 31 13.59 -18.91 -10.14
C SER A 31 14.11 -17.52 -9.81
N ALA A 32 14.01 -16.60 -10.78
CA ALA A 32 14.33 -15.21 -10.53
C ALA A 32 13.60 -14.75 -9.26
N PRO A 33 14.23 -13.92 -8.41
CA PRO A 33 13.57 -13.45 -7.21
C PRO A 33 12.21 -12.85 -7.58
N PRO A 34 11.17 -13.09 -6.77
CA PRO A 34 9.85 -12.56 -7.07
C PRO A 34 9.95 -11.05 -7.23
N THR A 35 9.34 -10.52 -8.30
CA THR A 35 9.26 -9.08 -8.53
C THR A 35 8.21 -8.48 -7.60
N ALA A 36 8.48 -7.28 -7.08
CA ALA A 36 7.52 -6.60 -6.22
C ALA A 36 6.16 -6.42 -6.94
N PRO A 37 5.02 -6.72 -6.29
CA PRO A 37 3.73 -6.78 -6.97
C PRO A 37 3.06 -5.41 -7.13
N TYR A 38 3.80 -4.29 -7.05
CA TYR A 38 3.18 -2.97 -6.91
C TYR A 38 2.34 -2.56 -8.12
N ALA A 39 2.89 -2.69 -9.32
CA ALA A 39 2.19 -2.33 -10.55
C ALA A 39 0.97 -3.23 -10.80
N GLU A 40 1.10 -4.52 -10.49
CA GLU A 40 -0.03 -5.47 -10.55
C GLU A 40 -1.11 -5.10 -9.53
N ALA A 41 -0.73 -4.89 -8.27
CA ALA A 41 -1.64 -4.51 -7.20
C ALA A 41 -2.36 -3.18 -7.50
N GLN A 42 -1.66 -2.16 -8.01
CA GLN A 42 -2.26 -0.90 -8.43
C GLN A 42 -3.29 -1.09 -9.54
N ARG A 43 -2.97 -1.92 -10.55
CA ARG A 43 -3.93 -2.26 -11.60
C ARG A 43 -5.15 -2.98 -11.04
N LEU A 44 -4.95 -3.97 -10.19
CA LEU A 44 -6.05 -4.73 -9.56
C LEU A 44 -6.93 -3.85 -8.67
N ILE A 45 -6.33 -2.90 -7.94
CA ILE A 45 -7.06 -1.88 -7.18
C ILE A 45 -7.92 -1.03 -8.12
N ALA A 46 -7.35 -0.58 -9.24
CA ALA A 46 -8.06 0.24 -10.22
C ALA A 46 -9.20 -0.50 -10.94
N THR A 47 -9.07 -1.81 -11.16
CA THR A 47 -10.11 -2.66 -11.76
C THR A 47 -11.12 -3.20 -10.75
N GLY A 48 -10.94 -2.94 -9.45
CA GLY A 48 -11.82 -3.43 -8.39
C GLY A 48 -11.59 -4.89 -8.01
N GLU A 49 -10.53 -5.53 -8.52
CA GLU A 49 -10.11 -6.89 -8.18
C GLU A 49 -9.40 -6.95 -6.81
N LEU A 50 -10.04 -6.38 -5.79
CA LEU A 50 -9.46 -6.10 -4.48
C LEU A 50 -9.01 -7.37 -3.74
N ALA A 51 -9.74 -8.48 -3.89
CA ALA A 51 -9.38 -9.75 -3.27
C ALA A 51 -8.06 -10.29 -3.81
N LEU A 52 -7.85 -10.20 -5.13
CA LEU A 52 -6.60 -10.63 -5.76
C LEU A 52 -5.45 -9.68 -5.40
N ALA A 53 -5.69 -8.35 -5.40
CA ALA A 53 -4.71 -7.37 -4.97
C ALA A 53 -4.21 -7.66 -3.54
N ARG A 54 -5.15 -7.91 -2.62
CA ARG A 54 -4.86 -8.29 -1.24
C ARG A 54 -3.98 -9.53 -1.18
N GLN A 55 -4.38 -10.60 -1.87
CA GLN A 55 -3.65 -11.85 -1.89
C GLN A 55 -2.20 -11.65 -2.36
N ARG A 56 -1.99 -10.90 -3.45
CA ARG A 56 -0.64 -10.63 -3.98
C ARG A 56 0.24 -9.87 -2.99
N LEU A 57 -0.33 -8.87 -2.33
CA LEU A 57 0.38 -8.06 -1.34
C LEU A 57 0.69 -8.86 -0.07
N GLU A 58 -0.26 -9.64 0.43
CA GLU A 58 -0.05 -10.50 1.61
C GLU A 58 1.02 -11.57 1.35
N GLN A 59 1.03 -12.20 0.17
CA GLN A 59 2.08 -13.14 -0.24
C GLN A 59 3.47 -12.47 -0.24
N TRP A 60 3.57 -11.25 -0.77
CA TRP A 60 4.82 -10.49 -0.75
C TRP A 60 5.29 -10.15 0.67
N LEU A 61 4.34 -9.73 1.52
CA LEU A 61 4.60 -9.31 2.89
C LEU A 61 4.95 -10.48 3.84
N GLN A 62 4.64 -11.73 3.50
CA GLN A 62 5.08 -12.90 4.27
C GLN A 62 6.61 -12.97 4.38
N GLU A 63 7.32 -12.64 3.31
CA GLU A 63 8.79 -12.64 3.28
C GLU A 63 9.38 -11.27 3.64
N ARG A 64 8.62 -10.19 3.43
CA ARG A 64 9.06 -8.79 3.56
C ARG A 64 8.08 -7.98 4.41
N PRO A 65 7.89 -8.33 5.69
CA PRO A 65 6.81 -7.77 6.51
C PRO A 65 6.92 -6.25 6.75
N THR A 66 8.11 -5.67 6.56
CA THR A 66 8.36 -4.25 6.78
C THR A 66 8.22 -3.40 5.51
N ASP A 67 7.98 -4.00 4.34
CA ASP A 67 7.92 -3.26 3.07
C ASP A 67 6.86 -2.14 3.10
N PRO A 68 7.26 -0.85 3.13
CA PRO A 68 6.31 0.24 3.33
C PRO A 68 5.36 0.42 2.15
N GLN A 69 5.83 0.17 0.92
CA GLN A 69 5.03 0.36 -0.28
C GLN A 69 3.95 -0.73 -0.40
N ALA A 70 4.31 -1.99 -0.13
CA ALA A 70 3.34 -3.08 -0.09
C ALA A 70 2.31 -2.90 1.03
N ARG A 71 2.75 -2.48 2.23
CA ARG A 71 1.85 -2.17 3.35
C ARG A 71 0.90 -1.01 3.00
N LEU A 72 1.39 0.06 2.39
CA LEU A 72 0.57 1.20 1.97
C LEU A 72 -0.52 0.75 0.98
N LEU A 73 -0.15 -0.04 -0.03
CA LEU A 73 -1.12 -0.60 -0.99
C LEU A 73 -2.13 -1.55 -0.33
N LEU A 74 -1.70 -2.35 0.65
CA LEU A 74 -2.60 -3.22 1.42
C LEU A 74 -3.63 -2.38 2.19
N GLY A 75 -3.20 -1.29 2.83
CA GLY A 75 -4.12 -0.35 3.47
C GLY A 75 -5.16 0.22 2.51
N VAL A 76 -4.76 0.55 1.27
CA VAL A 76 -5.69 1.04 0.23
C VAL A 76 -6.70 -0.03 -0.15
N VAL A 77 -6.25 -1.28 -0.31
CA VAL A 77 -7.14 -2.42 -0.60
C VAL A 77 -8.15 -2.61 0.54
N LEU A 78 -7.71 -2.60 1.79
CA LEU A 78 -8.59 -2.76 2.96
C LEU A 78 -9.65 -1.65 3.01
N ALA A 79 -9.25 -0.39 2.79
CA ALA A 79 -10.16 0.74 2.76
C ALA A 79 -11.22 0.58 1.63
N ASN A 80 -10.80 0.17 0.44
CA ASN A 80 -11.71 -0.06 -0.69
C ASN A 80 -12.64 -1.27 -0.47
N GLN A 81 -12.25 -2.23 0.37
CA GLN A 81 -13.10 -3.35 0.80
C GLN A 81 -14.09 -2.95 1.91
N GLY A 82 -14.04 -1.72 2.41
CA GLY A 82 -14.84 -1.26 3.55
C GLY A 82 -14.25 -1.62 4.92
N ASP A 83 -13.08 -2.26 4.98
CA ASP A 83 -12.35 -2.54 6.21
C ASP A 83 -11.55 -1.30 6.65
N ALA A 84 -12.28 -0.28 7.10
CA ALA A 84 -11.71 0.98 7.56
C ALA A 84 -10.82 0.80 8.81
N ASP A 85 -11.10 -0.21 9.63
CA ASP A 85 -10.34 -0.47 10.86
C ASP A 85 -8.99 -1.12 10.55
N GLY A 86 -8.98 -2.14 9.69
CA GLY A 86 -7.75 -2.75 9.19
C GLY A 86 -6.88 -1.74 8.44
N ALA A 87 -7.46 -0.93 7.55
CA ALA A 87 -6.74 0.12 6.84
C ALA A 87 -6.09 1.13 7.79
N ARG A 88 -6.84 1.59 8.80
CA ARG A 88 -6.34 2.50 9.83
C ARG A 88 -5.15 1.91 10.60
N GLN A 89 -5.24 0.66 11.05
CA GLN A 89 -4.14 0.01 11.76
C GLN A 89 -2.87 -0.05 10.90
N VAL A 90 -3.01 -0.37 9.61
CA VAL A 90 -1.88 -0.39 8.67
C VAL A 90 -1.25 1.00 8.55
N TYR A 91 -2.05 2.05 8.34
CA TYR A 91 -1.53 3.40 8.19
C TYR A 91 -0.93 3.96 9.49
N GLU A 92 -1.57 3.75 10.64
CA GLU A 92 -1.01 4.14 11.96
C GLU A 92 0.32 3.45 12.23
N SER A 93 0.44 2.18 11.85
CA SER A 93 1.72 1.48 11.97
C SER A 93 2.77 2.05 11.01
N LEU A 94 2.38 2.45 9.79
CA LEU A 94 3.29 3.12 8.85
C LEU A 94 3.74 4.50 9.34
N THR A 95 2.86 5.30 9.95
CA THR A 95 3.27 6.61 10.49
C THR A 95 4.20 6.48 11.70
N GLN A 96 4.16 5.37 12.41
CA GLN A 96 5.08 5.07 13.50
C GLN A 96 6.44 4.58 12.99
N THR A 97 6.47 3.71 11.98
CA THR A 97 7.73 3.09 11.50
C THR A 97 8.43 3.90 10.40
N TYR A 98 7.67 4.68 9.63
CA TYR A 98 8.13 5.52 8.52
C TYR A 98 7.48 6.91 8.61
N PRO A 99 7.78 7.68 9.66
CA PRO A 99 7.11 8.95 9.92
C PRO A 99 7.29 9.96 8.79
N GLU A 100 8.32 9.84 7.97
CA GLU A 100 8.62 10.71 6.83
C GLU A 100 7.72 10.49 5.61
N LEU A 101 6.99 9.37 5.53
CA LEU A 101 6.10 9.10 4.41
C LEU A 101 4.81 9.93 4.56
N PRO A 102 4.48 10.81 3.61
CA PRO A 102 3.28 11.64 3.71
C PRO A 102 1.98 10.87 3.39
N GLU A 103 2.05 9.79 2.59
CA GLU A 103 0.88 9.06 2.09
C GLU A 103 0.05 8.38 3.19
N PRO A 104 0.63 7.70 4.21
CA PRO A 104 -0.14 7.13 5.31
C PRO A 104 -0.97 8.17 6.07
N TYR A 105 -0.42 9.36 6.31
CA TYR A 105 -1.16 10.44 6.97
C TYR A 105 -2.32 10.95 6.11
N ASN A 106 -2.09 11.14 4.80
CA ASN A 106 -3.16 11.51 3.88
C ASN A 106 -4.28 10.46 3.86
N ASN A 107 -3.94 9.18 3.86
CA ASN A 107 -4.95 8.11 3.86
C ASN A 107 -5.70 8.01 5.20
N LEU A 108 -5.02 8.21 6.33
CA LEU A 108 -5.69 8.35 7.64
C LEU A 108 -6.68 9.51 7.61
N ALA A 109 -6.30 10.64 7.03
CA ALA A 109 -7.19 11.80 6.93
C ALA A 109 -8.46 11.50 6.13
N VAL A 110 -8.34 10.77 5.02
CA VAL A 110 -9.50 10.31 4.24
C VAL A 110 -10.43 9.44 5.09
N LEU A 111 -9.89 8.49 5.86
CA LEU A 111 -10.68 7.64 6.76
C LEU A 111 -11.36 8.46 7.87
N HIS A 112 -10.65 9.40 8.49
CA HIS A 112 -11.21 10.31 9.50
C HIS A 112 -12.32 11.18 8.92
N ALA A 113 -12.10 11.77 7.74
CA ALA A 113 -13.06 12.63 7.07
C ALA A 113 -14.34 11.88 6.68
N ALA A 114 -14.23 10.62 6.23
CA ALA A 114 -15.37 9.76 5.92
C ALA A 114 -16.26 9.50 7.15
N GLN A 115 -15.66 9.51 8.36
CA GLN A 115 -16.37 9.32 9.63
C GLN A 115 -16.79 10.64 10.28
N GLY A 116 -16.63 11.78 9.60
CA GLY A 116 -16.97 13.11 10.15
C GLY A 116 -15.98 13.63 11.20
N ARG A 117 -14.86 12.93 11.43
CA ARG A 117 -13.78 13.31 12.35
C ARG A 117 -12.86 14.34 11.71
N LEU A 118 -13.41 15.51 11.41
CA LEU A 118 -12.72 16.58 10.67
C LEU A 118 -11.48 17.14 11.39
N PRO A 119 -11.47 17.33 12.72
CA PRO A 119 -10.26 17.79 13.43
C PRO A 119 -9.08 16.82 13.28
N GLU A 120 -9.34 15.52 13.37
CA GLU A 120 -8.33 14.47 13.21
C GLU A 120 -7.86 14.37 11.76
N ALA A 121 -8.78 14.50 10.79
CA ALA A 121 -8.43 14.56 9.38
C ALA A 121 -7.48 15.74 9.07
N ARG A 122 -7.78 16.92 9.62
CA ARG A 122 -6.91 18.10 9.50
C ARG A 122 -5.53 17.83 10.07
N ALA A 123 -5.44 17.32 11.30
CA ALA A 123 -4.16 17.07 11.97
C ALA A 123 -3.28 16.06 11.20
N ALA A 124 -3.90 15.03 10.61
CA ALA A 124 -3.19 14.09 9.76
C ALA A 124 -2.67 14.76 8.47
N LEU A 125 -3.47 15.57 7.78
CA LEU A 125 -3.01 16.29 6.57
C LEU A 125 -1.92 17.31 6.87
N GLU A 126 -2.02 18.04 7.97
CA GLU A 126 -0.95 18.92 8.45
C GLU A 126 0.33 18.13 8.71
N SER A 127 0.22 16.90 9.24
CA SER A 127 1.36 16.01 9.42
C SER A 127 1.98 15.59 8.08
N ALA A 128 1.16 15.22 7.09
CA ALA A 128 1.63 14.91 5.73
C ALA A 128 2.44 16.08 5.13
N LEU A 129 1.91 17.30 5.27
CA LEU A 129 2.54 18.52 4.74
C LEU A 129 3.79 18.95 5.51
N ARG A 130 3.96 18.55 6.77
CA ARG A 130 5.24 18.75 7.48
C ARG A 130 6.39 17.96 6.85
N PHE A 131 6.11 16.76 6.35
CA PHE A 131 7.13 15.91 5.72
C PHE A 131 7.28 16.17 4.22
N ASN A 132 6.20 16.54 3.53
CA ASN A 132 6.24 16.97 2.15
C ASN A 132 5.34 18.20 1.94
N PRO A 133 5.89 19.42 2.03
CA PRO A 133 5.14 20.67 1.84
C PRO A 133 4.49 20.81 0.46
N ASP A 134 5.02 20.14 -0.57
CA ASP A 134 4.53 20.21 -1.95
C ASP A 134 3.56 19.07 -2.30
N TYR A 135 3.09 18.32 -1.29
CA TYR A 135 2.19 17.20 -1.52
C TYR A 135 0.78 17.67 -1.94
N ALA A 136 0.60 17.84 -3.25
CA ALA A 136 -0.61 18.40 -3.85
C ALA A 136 -1.90 17.70 -3.40
N THR A 137 -1.89 16.37 -3.27
CA THR A 137 -3.04 15.59 -2.80
C THR A 137 -3.44 15.99 -1.37
N ALA A 138 -2.47 16.19 -0.47
CA ALA A 138 -2.75 16.61 0.89
C ALA A 138 -3.30 18.04 0.94
N HIS A 139 -2.78 18.98 0.14
CA HIS A 139 -3.36 20.33 0.03
C HIS A 139 -4.81 20.30 -0.43
N ARG A 140 -5.11 19.51 -1.47
CA ARG A 140 -6.48 19.36 -1.98
C ARG A 140 -7.41 18.78 -0.91
N ASN A 141 -7.00 17.69 -0.25
CA ASN A 141 -7.80 17.08 0.81
C ASN A 141 -7.96 18.01 2.04
N LEU A 142 -6.96 18.84 2.34
CA LEU A 142 -7.02 19.80 3.44
C LEU A 142 -7.99 20.95 3.11
N GLY A 143 -8.05 21.39 1.86
CA GLY A 143 -9.07 22.30 1.36
C GLY A 143 -10.49 21.76 1.56
N ASP A 144 -10.72 20.49 1.18
CA ASP A 144 -12.02 19.82 1.38
C ASP A 144 -12.40 19.73 2.87
N VAL A 145 -11.43 19.42 3.74
CA VAL A 145 -11.64 19.39 5.20
C VAL A 145 -11.97 20.78 5.75
N TYR A 146 -11.25 21.83 5.33
CA TYR A 146 -11.53 23.21 5.76
C TYR A 146 -12.90 23.70 5.30
N ALA A 147 -13.30 23.37 4.07
CA ALA A 147 -14.63 23.67 3.57
C ALA A 147 -15.73 23.04 4.45
N ARG A 148 -15.58 21.76 4.82
CA ARG A 148 -16.54 21.07 5.71
C ARG A 148 -16.57 21.66 7.12
N LEU A 149 -15.42 22.05 7.68
CA LEU A 149 -15.34 22.73 8.98
C LEU A 149 -16.05 24.09 8.94
N ALA A 150 -15.80 24.90 7.91
CA ALA A 150 -16.45 26.18 7.71
C ALA A 150 -17.97 26.02 7.63
N LEU A 151 -18.44 25.04 6.85
CA LEU A 151 -19.86 24.74 6.71
C LEU A 151 -20.51 24.41 8.07
N GLY A 152 -19.88 23.58 8.89
CA GLY A 152 -20.41 23.25 10.23
C GLY A 152 -20.55 24.48 11.13
N HIS A 153 -19.58 25.40 11.11
CA HIS A 153 -19.67 26.65 11.85
C HIS A 153 -20.74 27.60 11.29
N TRP A 154 -20.89 27.69 9.97
CA TRP A 154 -21.93 28.50 9.35
C TRP A 154 -23.34 27.97 9.66
N GLN A 155 -23.53 26.65 9.67
CA GLN A 155 -24.79 26.03 10.08
C GLN A 155 -25.11 26.35 11.54
N ARG A 156 -24.11 26.28 12.43
CA ARG A 156 -24.29 26.65 13.84
C ARG A 156 -24.66 28.13 13.98
N ALA A 157 -24.02 29.02 13.23
CA ALA A 157 -24.33 30.44 13.24
C ALA A 157 -25.75 30.72 12.72
N LEU A 158 -26.17 30.12 11.61
CA LEU A 158 -27.54 30.24 11.08
C LEU A 158 -28.60 29.69 12.04
N ALA A 159 -28.29 28.62 12.78
CA ALA A 159 -29.20 28.10 13.80
C ALA A 159 -29.38 29.05 15.00
N LEU A 160 -28.38 29.90 15.29
CA LEU A 160 -28.43 30.90 16.36
C LEU A 160 -29.01 32.23 15.87
N GLN A 161 -28.72 32.60 14.63
CA GLN A 161 -29.14 33.84 13.99
C GLN A 161 -29.53 33.59 12.52
N PRO A 162 -30.80 33.21 12.27
CA PRO A 162 -31.28 32.89 10.93
C PRO A 162 -31.13 34.03 9.92
N ASP A 163 -31.23 35.28 10.39
CA ASP A 163 -31.21 36.49 9.54
C ASP A 163 -29.79 37.00 9.25
N SER A 164 -28.76 36.15 9.39
CA SER A 164 -27.36 36.48 9.11
C SER A 164 -27.16 36.83 7.63
N PRO A 165 -26.86 38.10 7.27
CA PRO A 165 -26.85 38.53 5.87
C PRO A 165 -25.85 37.75 5.01
N GLY A 166 -26.32 37.18 3.90
CA GLY A 166 -25.50 36.44 2.93
C GLY A 166 -24.96 35.09 3.39
N LEU A 167 -25.09 34.72 4.68
CA LEU A 167 -24.52 33.48 5.22
C LEU A 167 -25.27 32.24 4.71
N GLY A 168 -26.59 32.32 4.57
CA GLY A 168 -27.40 31.23 4.03
C GLY A 168 -27.06 30.89 2.58
N GLU A 169 -26.77 31.91 1.76
CA GLU A 169 -26.35 31.75 0.36
C GLU A 169 -24.97 31.08 0.28
N ARG A 170 -23.98 31.59 1.03
CA ARG A 170 -22.63 31.00 1.10
C ARG A 170 -22.65 29.55 1.58
N SER A 171 -23.46 29.26 2.60
CA SER A 171 -23.61 27.89 3.14
C SER A 171 -24.24 26.93 2.13
N ARG A 172 -25.20 27.39 1.32
CA ARG A 172 -25.79 26.59 0.25
C ARG A 172 -24.78 26.34 -0.87
N ALA A 173 -24.13 27.38 -1.38
CA ALA A 173 -23.11 27.26 -2.43
C ALA A 173 -21.97 26.30 -2.03
N LEU A 174 -21.54 26.33 -0.76
CA LEU A 174 -20.51 25.41 -0.28
C LEU A 174 -21.01 23.97 -0.13
N ARG A 175 -22.28 23.75 0.22
CA ARG A 175 -22.89 22.40 0.22
C ARG A 175 -22.94 21.83 -1.19
N ASP A 176 -23.33 22.63 -2.17
CA ASP A 176 -23.37 22.23 -3.58
C ASP A 176 -21.97 21.84 -4.07
N LEU A 177 -20.96 22.67 -3.76
CA LEU A 177 -19.55 22.38 -4.09
C LEU A 177 -19.07 21.06 -3.47
N LEU A 178 -19.47 20.77 -2.23
CA LEU A 178 -19.09 19.56 -1.51
C LEU A 178 -19.93 18.33 -1.92
N GLY A 179 -20.91 18.47 -2.81
CA GLY A 179 -21.82 17.39 -3.19
C GLY A 179 -22.71 16.90 -2.03
N ALA A 180 -22.89 17.70 -0.98
CA ALA A 180 -23.64 17.31 0.22
C ALA A 180 -25.16 17.19 -0.03
N ASP A 181 -25.66 17.86 -1.07
CA ASP A 181 -27.07 17.86 -1.47
C ASP A 181 -27.33 16.95 -2.71
N ALA A 182 -26.33 16.18 -3.18
CA ALA A 182 -26.50 15.24 -4.30
C ALA A 182 -27.36 14.02 -3.87
N PRO A 183 -28.34 13.58 -4.69
CA PRO A 183 -29.07 12.35 -4.39
C PRO A 183 -28.10 11.15 -4.36
N ARG A 184 -28.17 10.35 -3.30
CA ARG A 184 -27.40 9.10 -3.15
C ARG A 184 -27.88 8.03 -4.12
#